data_AF-A0AAV6ZI99-F1
#
_entry.id   AF-A0AAV6ZI99-F1
#
_cell.length_a   1.000
_cell.length_b   1.000
_cell.length_c   1.000
_cell.angle_alpha   90.00
_cell.angle_beta   90.00
_cell.angle_gamma   90.00
#
_symmetry.space_group_name_H-M   'P 1'
#
loop_
_entity.id
_entity.type
_entity.pdbx_description
1 polymer ?
#
loop_
_entity_poly.entity_id
_entity_poly.type
_entity_poly.pdbx_seq_one_letter_code
_entity_poly.pdbx_strand_id
1 'polypeptide(L)'
;MFMTGELGDLQILVPYCTGGNLRYEARMYDNLDACEVIYSTSLTTAANLLEVEPQDLMNCLTSRTIITRGETVSTPLSMEQALDVRDAFVKGIYGRLFVWIVEKINAAIYRPLSSEPKTVRRSIGLLDIFGFENFTVNSFEQLCINFANENLQQFFVRHVFKLEQEEYNLENINWQHIEFTDNQDALDMIAIKPMNIISLIDEESKFPKGTDTTMLNKLNSQHKLNTFYIPPKNSYETQFGINHFAGIVYYETKGFLEKNRDTLHGDIIQLVHSSKNKFIKQIFQADVAMFLCGYTSSAFGQSSTPPAKVKKGLCSSTHP
;
A
#
# COMPACT_ATOMS: atom_id res chain seq x y z
N MET A 1 -27.74 4.76 5.29
CA MET A 1 -28.11 6.18 5.45
C MET A 1 -27.15 6.76 6.47
N PHE A 2 -26.26 7.65 6.06
CA PHE A 2 -25.29 8.27 6.98
C PHE A 2 -26.06 9.05 8.05
N MET A 3 -25.72 8.88 9.34
CA MET A 3 -26.31 9.72 10.38
C MET A 3 -25.70 11.13 10.30
N THR A 4 -26.47 12.15 10.69
CA THR A 4 -26.05 13.56 10.63
C THR A 4 -24.78 13.85 11.44
N GLY A 5 -24.47 13.06 12.46
CA GLY A 5 -23.19 13.12 13.19
C GLY A 5 -22.00 12.57 12.39
N GLU A 6 -22.19 11.49 11.62
CA GLU A 6 -21.14 10.87 10.81
C GLU A 6 -20.70 11.78 9.64
N LEU A 7 -21.58 12.67 9.17
CA LEU A 7 -21.26 13.70 8.18
C LEU A 7 -20.45 14.86 8.78
N GLY A 8 -20.59 15.11 10.09
CA GLY A 8 -19.75 16.05 10.84
C GLY A 8 -18.32 15.54 11.01
N ASP A 9 -18.15 14.23 11.20
CA ASP A 9 -16.84 13.59 11.30
C ASP A 9 -16.07 13.59 9.96
N LEU A 10 -16.75 13.74 8.82
CA LEU A 10 -16.09 14.01 7.54
C LEU A 10 -15.39 15.38 7.51
N GLN A 11 -15.74 16.31 8.40
CA GLN A 11 -15.04 17.59 8.56
C GLN A 11 -13.64 17.43 9.16
N ILE A 12 -13.28 16.26 9.69
CA ILE A 12 -11.90 15.94 10.11
C ILE A 12 -10.93 16.11 8.94
N LEU A 13 -11.38 15.94 7.69
CA LEU A 13 -10.55 16.20 6.52
C LEU A 13 -10.25 17.69 6.28
N VAL A 14 -11.10 18.61 6.75
CA VAL A 14 -11.02 20.04 6.37
C VAL A 14 -9.71 20.72 6.84
N PRO A 15 -9.22 20.55 8.08
CA PRO A 15 -7.95 21.15 8.50
C PRO A 15 -6.73 20.47 7.88
N TYR A 16 -6.80 19.16 7.62
CA TYR A 16 -5.70 18.38 7.08
C TYR A 16 -5.58 18.53 5.55
N CYS A 17 -6.70 18.69 4.82
CA CYS A 17 -6.74 19.03 3.40
C CYS A 17 -6.40 20.51 3.12
N THR A 18 -6.43 21.40 4.12
CA THR A 18 -5.72 22.69 4.05
C THR A 18 -4.20 22.57 4.29
N GLY A 19 -3.58 21.43 3.94
CA GLY A 19 -2.30 21.30 3.22
C GLY A 19 -1.02 22.04 3.65
N GLY A 20 -0.97 22.91 4.66
CA GLY A 20 0.25 23.70 4.90
C GLY A 20 0.31 24.66 6.09
N ASN A 21 -0.66 24.65 7.02
CA ASN A 21 -0.69 25.66 8.08
C ASN A 21 -0.02 25.26 9.41
N LEU A 22 0.33 23.98 9.60
CA LEU A 22 1.27 23.64 10.67
C LEU A 22 2.64 24.18 10.27
N ARG A 23 3.09 25.21 10.97
CA ARG A 23 4.40 25.80 10.78
C ARG A 23 5.40 25.05 11.63
N TYR A 24 6.51 24.68 11.02
CA TYR A 24 7.63 24.02 11.70
C TYR A 24 8.78 25.01 11.81
N GLU A 25 9.45 25.01 12.95
CA GLU A 25 10.68 25.76 13.17
C GLU A 25 11.85 24.78 13.32
N ALA A 26 12.91 24.98 12.54
CA ALA A 26 14.11 24.16 12.63
C ALA A 26 14.85 24.46 13.93
N ARG A 27 15.25 23.40 14.64
CA ARG A 27 15.97 23.44 15.90
C ARG A 27 17.17 22.52 15.81
N MET A 28 18.15 22.74 16.68
CA MET A 28 19.26 21.85 16.90
C MET A 28 19.18 21.35 18.33
N TYR A 29 19.09 20.04 18.52
CA TYR A 29 19.09 19.41 19.83
C TYR A 29 20.20 18.36 19.88
N ASP A 30 21.17 18.49 20.79
CA ASP A 30 22.31 17.57 20.92
C ASP A 30 23.06 17.28 19.59
N ASN A 31 23.26 18.32 18.76
CA ASN A 31 23.85 18.24 17.41
C ASN A 31 23.04 17.43 16.38
N LEU A 32 21.78 17.15 16.67
CA LEU A 32 20.84 16.55 15.73
C LEU A 32 19.93 17.64 15.14
N ASP A 33 19.68 17.54 13.83
CA ASP A 33 18.65 18.33 13.15
C ASP A 33 17.28 17.94 13.69
N ALA A 34 16.61 18.89 14.32
CA ALA A 34 15.31 18.73 14.94
C ALA A 34 14.32 19.76 14.41
N CYS A 35 13.04 19.57 14.71
CA CYS A 35 12.04 20.60 14.48
C CYS A 35 11.00 20.65 15.59
N GLU A 36 10.38 21.81 15.74
CA GLU A 36 9.24 22.02 16.63
C GLU A 36 8.06 22.52 15.81
N VAL A 37 6.86 22.06 16.12
CA VAL A 37 5.64 22.66 15.59
C VAL A 37 5.41 23.98 16.32
N ILE A 38 5.10 25.05 15.58
CA ILE A 38 4.71 26.33 16.17
C ILE A 38 3.23 26.24 16.56
N TYR A 39 2.94 26.60 17.81
CA TYR A 39 1.56 26.67 18.27
C TYR A 39 0.76 27.66 17.40
N SER A 40 -0.28 27.17 16.76
CA SER A 40 -1.08 27.91 15.79
C SER A 40 -2.55 27.55 15.92
N THR A 41 -3.43 28.41 15.42
CA THR A 41 -4.87 28.12 15.36
C THR A 41 -5.14 26.82 14.62
N SER A 42 -4.37 26.51 13.57
CA SER A 42 -4.49 25.27 12.81
C SER A 42 -4.13 24.03 13.63
N LEU A 43 -3.10 24.10 14.49
CA LEU A 43 -2.78 23.02 15.43
C LEU A 43 -3.94 22.81 16.43
N THR A 44 -4.45 23.89 17.02
CA THR A 44 -5.57 23.81 17.96
C THR A 44 -6.82 23.21 17.30
N THR A 45 -7.14 23.64 16.07
CA THR A 45 -8.27 23.09 15.31
C THR A 45 -8.08 21.61 15.00
N ALA A 46 -6.88 21.20 14.56
CA ALA A 46 -6.57 19.80 14.27
C ALA A 46 -6.67 18.92 15.52
N ALA A 47 -6.08 19.36 16.64
CA ALA A 47 -6.16 18.66 17.93
C ALA A 47 -7.61 18.53 18.43
N ASN A 48 -8.42 19.58 18.28
CA ASN A 48 -9.83 19.56 18.66
C ASN A 48 -10.66 18.57 17.82
N LEU A 49 -10.43 18.50 16.50
CA LEU A 49 -11.17 17.60 15.62
C LEU A 49 -10.77 16.14 15.80
N LEU A 50 -9.48 15.89 16.07
CA LEU A 50 -9.02 14.58 16.50
C LEU A 50 -9.37 14.26 17.96
N GLU A 51 -9.85 15.23 18.73
CA GLU A 51 -10.04 15.14 20.19
C GLU A 51 -8.83 14.56 20.94
N VAL A 52 -7.64 15.06 20.63
CA VAL A 52 -6.35 14.73 21.27
C VAL A 52 -5.76 15.95 21.96
N GLU A 53 -4.81 15.73 22.88
CA GLU A 53 -4.07 16.84 23.48
C GLU A 53 -3.13 17.48 22.44
N PRO A 54 -3.10 18.82 22.27
CA PRO A 54 -2.23 19.47 21.31
C PRO A 54 -0.75 19.12 21.47
N GLN A 55 -0.27 18.97 22.71
CA GLN A 55 1.12 18.61 22.98
C GLN A 55 1.47 17.20 22.48
N ASP A 56 0.57 16.24 22.65
CA ASP A 56 0.76 14.87 22.17
C ASP A 56 0.80 14.85 20.64
N LEU A 57 -0.06 15.64 19.98
CA LEU A 57 -0.03 15.79 18.53
C LEU A 57 1.28 16.41 18.04
N MET A 58 1.81 17.43 18.73
CA MET A 58 3.10 18.04 18.38
C MET A 58 4.24 17.02 18.50
N ASN A 59 4.32 16.33 19.65
CA ASN A 59 5.37 15.34 19.90
C ASN A 59 5.31 14.19 18.88
N CYS A 60 4.10 13.73 18.55
CA CYS A 60 3.88 12.69 17.53
C CYS A 60 4.38 13.11 16.13
N LEU A 61 4.32 14.39 15.79
CA LEU A 61 4.74 14.89 14.48
C LEU A 61 6.25 15.19 14.41
N THR A 62 6.91 15.45 15.53
CA THR A 62 8.32 15.92 15.57
C THR A 62 9.30 14.93 16.19
N SER A 63 8.81 13.82 16.73
CA SER A 63 9.65 12.77 17.30
C SER A 63 9.22 11.41 16.80
N ARG A 64 10.18 10.48 16.75
CA ARG A 64 9.94 9.08 16.45
C ARG A 64 10.43 8.22 17.60
N THR A 65 9.54 7.39 18.11
CA THR A 65 9.84 6.44 19.16
C THR A 65 10.10 5.06 18.56
N ILE A 66 11.27 4.50 18.86
CA ILE A 66 11.66 3.15 18.44
C ILE A 66 11.87 2.31 19.70
N ILE A 67 11.24 1.14 19.72
CA ILE A 67 11.40 0.17 20.80
C ILE A 67 12.42 -0.87 20.37
N THR A 68 13.57 -0.89 21.03
CA THR A 68 14.63 -1.86 20.77
C THR A 68 14.90 -2.64 22.04
N ARG A 69 14.73 -3.97 22.01
CA ARG A 69 15.04 -4.88 23.13
C ARG A 69 14.37 -4.48 24.48
N GLY A 70 13.16 -3.93 24.42
CA GLY A 70 12.40 -3.49 25.61
C GLY A 70 12.73 -2.08 26.09
N GLU A 71 13.71 -1.40 25.50
CA GLU A 71 13.99 0.01 25.76
C GLU A 71 13.31 0.89 24.71
N THR A 72 12.67 1.95 25.18
CA THR A 72 11.99 2.95 24.35
C THR A 72 12.93 4.13 24.14
N VAL A 73 13.38 4.33 22.90
CA VAL A 73 14.23 5.46 22.52
C VAL A 73 13.41 6.41 21.66
N SER A 74 13.30 7.67 22.09
CA SER A 74 12.68 8.74 21.32
C SER A 74 13.76 9.58 20.64
N THR A 75 13.65 9.74 19.33
CA THR A 75 14.59 10.49 18.50
C THR A 75 13.87 11.67 17.86
N PRO A 76 14.41 12.90 17.94
CA PRO A 76 13.83 14.05 17.24
C PRO A 76 13.92 13.87 15.71
N LEU A 77 12.95 14.42 14.99
CA LEU A 77 12.88 14.38 13.53
C LEU A 77 13.34 15.69 12.92
N SER A 78 14.01 15.61 11.77
CA SER A 78 14.29 16.78 10.95
C SER A 78 13.00 17.38 10.38
N MET A 79 13.07 18.62 9.88
CA MET A 79 11.90 19.30 9.31
C MET A 79 11.31 18.53 8.13
N GLU A 80 12.15 17.97 7.25
CA GLU A 80 11.72 17.15 6.10
C GLU A 80 10.96 15.91 6.59
N GLN A 81 11.56 15.16 7.53
CA GLN A 81 10.95 13.97 8.11
C GLN A 81 9.62 14.25 8.83
N ALA A 82 9.49 15.39 9.51
CA ALA A 82 8.26 15.77 10.17
C ALA A 82 7.13 16.12 9.20
N LEU A 83 7.46 16.69 8.03
CA LEU A 83 6.51 16.90 6.94
C LEU A 83 6.05 15.57 6.35
N ASP A 84 6.96 14.62 6.17
CA ASP A 84 6.64 13.27 5.69
C ASP A 84 5.71 12.55 6.67
N VAL A 85 5.99 12.65 7.98
CA VAL A 85 5.13 12.09 9.04
C VAL A 85 3.72 12.70 9.02
N ARG A 86 3.62 14.02 8.86
CA ARG A 86 2.34 14.71 8.70
C ARG A 86 1.58 14.16 7.48
N ASP A 87 2.24 14.11 6.33
CA ASP A 87 1.61 13.69 5.08
C ASP A 87 1.19 12.22 5.12
N ALA A 88 2.01 11.35 5.73
CA ALA A 88 1.66 9.97 6.00
C ALA A 88 0.43 9.86 6.91
N PHE A 89 0.35 10.67 7.98
CA PHE A 89 -0.81 10.66 8.88
C PHE A 89 -2.09 11.06 8.14
N VAL A 90 -2.04 12.13 7.34
CA VAL A 90 -3.18 12.60 6.54
C VAL A 90 -3.62 11.55 5.52
N LYS A 91 -2.68 10.96 4.77
CA LYS A 91 -2.95 9.85 3.84
C LYS A 91 -3.57 8.67 4.58
N GLY A 92 -3.08 8.35 5.77
CA GLY A 92 -3.59 7.28 6.62
C GLY A 92 -5.04 7.49 7.07
N ILE A 93 -5.41 8.70 7.49
CA ILE A 93 -6.79 9.07 7.83
C ILE A 93 -7.68 8.98 6.59
N TYR A 94 -7.25 9.58 5.47
CA TYR A 94 -8.03 9.61 4.24
C TYR A 94 -8.28 8.20 3.68
N GLY A 95 -7.25 7.36 3.63
CA GLY A 95 -7.35 5.98 3.16
C GLY A 95 -8.33 5.15 3.99
N ARG A 96 -8.27 5.25 5.33
CA ARG A 96 -9.19 4.53 6.23
C ARG A 96 -10.61 5.05 6.14
N LEU A 97 -10.78 6.36 6.01
CA LEU A 97 -12.08 6.97 5.79
C LEU A 97 -12.70 6.47 4.48
N PHE A 98 -11.93 6.40 3.40
CA PHE A 98 -12.39 5.86 2.13
C PHE A 98 -12.84 4.40 2.27
N VAL A 99 -12.04 3.55 2.92
CA VAL A 99 -12.41 2.15 3.19
C VAL A 99 -13.71 2.07 4.00
N TRP A 100 -13.85 2.89 5.05
CA TRP A 100 -15.07 2.94 5.86
C TRP A 100 -16.31 3.37 5.05
N ILE A 101 -16.17 4.34 4.14
CA ILE A 101 -17.25 4.74 3.22
C ILE A 101 -17.66 3.55 2.34
N VAL A 102 -16.69 2.86 1.76
CA VAL A 102 -16.94 1.66 0.93
C VAL A 102 -17.63 0.56 1.73
N GLU A 103 -17.21 0.31 2.97
CA GLU A 103 -17.85 -0.65 3.86
C GLU A 103 -19.31 -0.28 4.17
N LYS A 104 -19.60 1.01 4.40
CA LYS A 104 -20.96 1.50 4.63
C LYS A 104 -21.83 1.35 3.39
N ILE A 105 -21.30 1.64 2.21
CA ILE A 105 -21.99 1.41 0.93
C ILE A 105 -22.27 -0.09 0.77
N ASN A 106 -21.27 -0.95 0.97
CA ASN A 106 -21.39 -2.39 0.87
C ASN A 106 -22.44 -2.95 1.84
N ALA A 107 -22.43 -2.52 3.10
CA ALA A 107 -23.43 -2.92 4.09
C ALA A 107 -24.86 -2.49 3.72
N ALA A 108 -25.02 -1.36 3.01
CA ALA A 108 -26.32 -0.87 2.57
C ALA A 108 -26.86 -1.59 1.33
N ILE A 109 -25.99 -1.99 0.39
CA ILE A 109 -26.38 -2.65 -0.86
C ILE A 109 -26.41 -4.17 -0.76
N TYR A 110 -25.60 -4.75 0.13
CA TYR A 110 -25.49 -6.20 0.25
C TYR A 110 -26.77 -6.79 0.83
N ARG A 111 -27.40 -7.67 0.05
CA ARG A 111 -28.53 -8.48 0.53
C ARG A 111 -27.99 -9.85 0.93
N PRO A 112 -28.14 -10.32 2.17
CA PRO A 112 -27.82 -11.70 2.51
C PRO A 112 -28.72 -12.66 1.72
N LEU A 113 -28.21 -13.84 1.36
CA LEU A 113 -29.07 -14.87 0.76
C LEU A 113 -30.13 -15.28 1.79
N SER A 114 -31.38 -15.48 1.35
CA SER A 114 -32.35 -16.19 2.17
C SER A 114 -31.81 -17.59 2.47
N SER A 115 -32.10 -18.11 3.65
CA SER A 115 -31.70 -19.45 4.13
C SER A 115 -32.31 -20.61 3.32
N GLU A 116 -32.85 -20.33 2.14
CA GLU A 116 -33.38 -21.34 1.23
C GLU A 116 -32.27 -21.95 0.36
N PRO A 117 -32.01 -23.26 0.46
CA PRO A 117 -30.86 -23.93 -0.14
C PRO A 117 -30.91 -24.05 -1.68
N LYS A 118 -31.83 -23.36 -2.36
CA LYS A 118 -32.09 -23.52 -3.82
C LYS A 118 -31.82 -22.28 -4.67
N THR A 119 -31.37 -21.16 -4.11
CA THR A 119 -31.11 -19.94 -4.91
C THR A 119 -29.63 -19.80 -5.27
N VAL A 120 -29.27 -20.09 -6.52
CA VAL A 120 -27.93 -19.76 -7.05
C VAL A 120 -27.91 -18.26 -7.35
N ARG A 121 -27.06 -17.51 -6.65
CA ARG A 121 -26.85 -16.09 -6.94
C ARG A 121 -26.07 -15.94 -8.24
N ARG A 122 -26.66 -15.27 -9.22
CA ARG A 122 -25.96 -14.79 -10.42
C ARG A 122 -25.53 -13.35 -10.19
N SER A 123 -24.36 -12.97 -10.68
CA SER A 123 -23.83 -11.61 -10.59
C SER A 123 -23.20 -11.20 -11.92
N ILE A 124 -23.27 -9.90 -12.21
CA ILE A 124 -22.55 -9.26 -13.32
C ILE A 124 -21.48 -8.38 -12.69
N GLY A 125 -20.22 -8.58 -13.10
CA GLY A 125 -19.10 -7.73 -12.68
C GLY A 125 -18.88 -6.61 -13.69
N LEU A 126 -18.70 -5.39 -13.21
CA LEU A 126 -18.25 -4.26 -13.99
C LEU A 126 -16.91 -3.81 -13.40
N LEU A 127 -15.91 -3.63 -14.26
CA LEU A 127 -14.57 -3.19 -13.88
C LEU A 127 -14.31 -1.84 -14.55
N ASP A 128 -14.11 -0.81 -13.73
CA ASP A 128 -13.70 0.53 -14.15
C ASP A 128 -12.37 0.84 -13.46
N ILE A 129 -11.31 0.99 -14.24
CA ILE A 129 -9.95 1.23 -13.75
C ILE A 129 -9.28 2.33 -14.56
N PHE A 130 -8.23 2.92 -14.00
CA PHE A 130 -7.38 3.85 -14.73
C PHE A 130 -6.77 3.16 -15.95
N GLY A 131 -6.74 3.87 -17.08
CA GLY A 131 -6.01 3.46 -18.26
C GLY A 131 -4.50 3.54 -18.05
N PHE A 132 -3.75 3.08 -19.05
CA PHE A 132 -2.30 3.14 -19.05
C PHE A 132 -1.79 4.60 -18.98
N GLU A 133 -0.84 4.88 -18.09
CA GLU A 133 -0.30 6.23 -17.85
C GLU A 133 1.16 6.37 -18.28
N ASN A 134 1.49 7.50 -18.91
CA ASN A 134 2.86 7.90 -19.20
C ASN A 134 3.00 9.42 -19.15
N PHE A 135 3.48 9.92 -18.02
CA PHE A 135 3.73 11.34 -17.76
C PHE A 135 5.20 11.71 -17.98
N THR A 136 5.51 13.01 -17.86
CA THR A 136 6.89 13.50 -17.89
C THR A 136 7.74 12.91 -16.76
N VAL A 137 7.14 12.68 -15.59
CA VAL A 137 7.76 12.02 -14.44
C VAL A 137 6.78 10.98 -13.91
N ASN A 138 7.08 9.70 -14.13
CA ASN A 138 6.28 8.59 -13.60
C ASN A 138 6.89 8.13 -12.28
N SER A 139 6.07 7.99 -11.24
CA SER A 139 6.55 7.53 -9.94
C SER A 139 6.01 6.12 -9.61
N PHE A 140 6.13 5.71 -8.35
CA PHE A 140 5.73 4.37 -7.90
C PHE A 140 4.23 4.12 -8.13
N GLU A 141 3.39 5.14 -7.98
CA GLU A 141 1.96 5.06 -8.22
C GLU A 141 1.65 4.73 -9.69
N GLN A 142 2.34 5.37 -10.63
CA GLN A 142 2.22 5.05 -12.07
C GLN A 142 2.68 3.62 -12.37
N LEU A 143 3.75 3.15 -11.72
CA LEU A 143 4.20 1.76 -11.87
C LEU A 143 3.09 0.77 -11.44
N CYS A 144 2.42 1.04 -10.32
CA CYS A 144 1.29 0.24 -9.85
C CYS A 144 0.09 0.27 -10.80
N ILE A 145 -0.25 1.45 -11.34
CA ILE A 145 -1.33 1.62 -12.31
C ILE A 145 -1.02 0.84 -13.61
N ASN A 146 0.20 1.00 -14.13
CA ASN A 146 0.62 0.33 -15.36
C ASN A 146 0.74 -1.19 -15.16
N PHE A 147 1.16 -1.66 -13.98
CA PHE A 147 1.12 -3.08 -13.63
C PHE A 147 -0.30 -3.65 -13.62
N ALA A 148 -1.28 -2.91 -13.09
CA ALA A 148 -2.68 -3.33 -13.15
C ALA A 148 -3.19 -3.42 -14.60
N ASN A 149 -2.81 -2.46 -15.45
CA ASN A 149 -3.12 -2.49 -16.88
C ASN A 149 -2.45 -3.65 -17.61
N GLU A 150 -1.20 -3.98 -17.26
CA GLU A 150 -0.48 -5.14 -17.81
C GLU A 150 -1.22 -6.47 -17.49
N ASN A 151 -1.77 -6.59 -16.27
CA ASN A 151 -2.59 -7.75 -15.90
C ASN A 151 -3.91 -7.79 -16.68
N LEU A 152 -4.56 -6.64 -16.88
CA LEU A 152 -5.79 -6.57 -17.67
C LEU A 152 -5.52 -6.93 -19.14
N GLN A 153 -4.39 -6.48 -19.70
CA GLN A 153 -3.96 -6.89 -21.03
C GLN A 153 -3.72 -8.39 -21.10
N GLN A 154 -3.09 -9.01 -20.10
CA GLN A 154 -2.89 -10.46 -20.11
C GLN A 154 -4.20 -11.24 -19.95
N PHE A 155 -5.15 -10.70 -19.19
CA PHE A 155 -6.50 -11.24 -19.12
C PHE A 155 -7.16 -11.24 -20.51
N PHE A 156 -7.09 -10.13 -21.24
CA PHE A 156 -7.60 -10.02 -22.61
C PHE A 156 -6.91 -11.02 -23.54
N VAL A 157 -5.58 -11.06 -23.56
CA VAL A 157 -4.80 -11.98 -24.42
C VAL A 157 -5.21 -13.44 -24.17
N ARG A 158 -5.38 -13.81 -22.90
CA ARG A 158 -5.81 -15.16 -22.54
C ARG A 158 -7.23 -15.49 -23.02
N HIS A 159 -8.19 -14.60 -22.84
CA HIS A 159 -9.61 -14.85 -23.10
C HIS A 159 -10.09 -14.51 -24.51
N VAL A 160 -9.25 -13.89 -25.34
CA VAL A 160 -9.61 -13.60 -26.73
C VAL A 160 -8.79 -14.44 -27.70
N PHE A 161 -7.58 -14.85 -27.31
CA PHE A 161 -6.70 -15.62 -28.19
C PHE A 161 -6.38 -17.02 -27.66
N LYS A 162 -5.93 -17.17 -26.41
CA LYS A 162 -5.45 -18.48 -25.93
C LYS A 162 -6.58 -19.48 -25.78
N LEU A 163 -7.63 -19.12 -25.04
CA LEU A 163 -8.76 -20.01 -24.76
C LEU A 163 -9.55 -20.36 -26.04
N GLU A 164 -9.76 -19.40 -26.93
CA GLU A 164 -10.48 -19.59 -28.18
C GLU A 164 -9.75 -20.55 -29.11
N GLN A 165 -8.42 -20.42 -29.19
CA GLN A 165 -7.61 -21.35 -29.98
C GLN A 165 -7.53 -22.74 -29.34
N GLU A 166 -7.51 -22.83 -28.02
CA GLU A 166 -7.66 -24.10 -27.29
C GLU A 166 -9.00 -24.77 -27.63
N GLU A 167 -10.10 -24.01 -27.67
CA GLU A 167 -11.44 -24.53 -28.00
C GLU A 167 -11.52 -25.01 -29.46
N TYR A 168 -10.95 -24.25 -30.41
CA TYR A 168 -10.89 -24.70 -31.81
C TYR A 168 -10.13 -26.02 -31.97
N ASN A 169 -9.04 -26.19 -31.23
CA ASN A 169 -8.29 -27.44 -31.22
C ASN A 169 -9.10 -28.59 -30.60
N LEU A 170 -9.84 -28.33 -29.52
CA LEU A 170 -10.69 -29.32 -28.86
C LEU A 170 -11.85 -29.78 -29.77
N GLU A 171 -12.46 -28.85 -30.48
CA GLU A 171 -13.54 -29.14 -31.44
C GLU A 171 -13.02 -29.69 -32.79
N ASN A 172 -11.70 -29.83 -32.95
CA ASN A 172 -11.05 -30.24 -34.21
C ASN A 172 -11.44 -29.36 -35.41
N ILE A 173 -11.62 -28.07 -35.17
CA ILE A 173 -11.89 -27.08 -36.21
C ILE A 173 -10.56 -26.70 -36.87
N ASN A 174 -10.48 -26.83 -38.19
CA ASN A 174 -9.30 -26.44 -38.95
C ASN A 174 -9.22 -24.90 -39.04
N TRP A 175 -8.57 -24.29 -38.05
CA TRP A 175 -8.38 -22.84 -37.92
C TRP A 175 -6.90 -22.48 -38.04
N GLN A 176 -6.59 -21.33 -38.64
CA GLN A 176 -5.21 -20.84 -38.71
C GLN A 176 -4.84 -20.18 -37.38
N HIS A 177 -3.75 -20.65 -36.76
CA HIS A 177 -3.27 -20.07 -35.51
C HIS A 177 -2.96 -18.58 -35.71
N ILE A 178 -3.59 -17.73 -34.89
CA ILE A 178 -3.39 -16.29 -34.94
C ILE A 178 -2.18 -15.97 -34.06
N GLU A 179 -1.15 -15.37 -34.65
CA GLU A 179 -0.02 -14.84 -33.90
C GLU A 179 -0.46 -13.58 -33.12
N PHE A 180 -0.13 -13.55 -31.83
CA PHE A 180 -0.39 -12.42 -30.94
C PHE A 180 0.84 -12.12 -30.07
N THR A 181 0.93 -10.90 -29.56
CA THR A 181 1.98 -10.50 -28.62
C THR A 181 1.55 -10.84 -27.19
N ASP A 182 2.29 -11.73 -26.55
CA ASP A 182 2.11 -12.09 -25.14
C ASP A 182 2.96 -11.18 -24.25
N ASN A 183 2.37 -10.70 -23.16
CA ASN A 183 3.04 -9.85 -22.19
C ASN A 183 3.37 -10.58 -20.87
N GLN A 184 3.25 -11.91 -20.83
CA GLN A 184 3.57 -12.72 -19.65
C GLN A 184 4.99 -12.47 -19.12
N ASP A 185 5.98 -12.36 -20.01
CA ASP A 185 7.38 -12.15 -19.59
C ASP A 185 7.60 -10.78 -18.94
N ALA A 186 6.84 -9.75 -19.34
CA ALA A 186 6.84 -8.45 -18.68
C ALA A 186 6.21 -8.56 -17.27
N LEU A 187 5.06 -9.22 -17.14
CA LEU A 187 4.42 -9.47 -15.84
C LEU A 187 5.30 -10.29 -14.89
N ASP A 188 5.99 -11.28 -15.43
CA ASP A 188 6.94 -12.12 -14.71
C ASP A 188 8.07 -11.30 -14.12
N MET A 189 8.63 -10.38 -14.90
CA MET A 189 9.67 -9.45 -14.46
C MET A 189 9.15 -8.43 -13.43
N ILE A 190 7.90 -7.95 -13.59
CA ILE A 190 7.35 -6.91 -12.71
C ILE A 190 6.98 -7.49 -11.34
N ALA A 191 6.20 -8.58 -11.28
CA ALA A 191 5.61 -9.03 -10.01
C ALA A 191 5.44 -10.55 -9.80
N ILE A 192 5.60 -11.41 -10.83
CA ILE A 192 5.24 -12.84 -10.68
C ILE A 192 6.46 -13.72 -10.36
N LYS A 193 7.55 -13.64 -11.13
CA LYS A 193 8.72 -14.51 -10.91
C LYS A 193 9.52 -14.09 -9.66
N PRO A 194 10.30 -14.98 -9.03
CA PRO A 194 11.19 -14.59 -7.94
C PRO A 194 12.17 -13.50 -8.38
N MET A 195 12.58 -12.63 -7.45
CA MET A 195 13.48 -11.49 -7.73
C MET A 195 12.92 -10.59 -8.84
N ASN A 196 11.59 -10.39 -8.84
CA ASN A 196 10.91 -9.41 -9.67
C ASN A 196 11.06 -7.99 -9.11
N ILE A 197 10.72 -6.98 -9.91
CA ILE A 197 10.84 -5.56 -9.54
C ILE A 197 10.13 -5.27 -8.21
N ILE A 198 8.86 -5.65 -8.06
CA ILE A 198 8.07 -5.37 -6.84
C ILE A 198 8.70 -6.03 -5.61
N SER A 199 9.18 -7.27 -5.73
CA SER A 199 9.82 -8.01 -4.63
C SER A 199 11.14 -7.39 -4.20
N LEU A 200 11.91 -6.85 -5.14
CA LEU A 200 13.17 -6.16 -4.84
C LEU A 200 12.93 -4.80 -4.18
N ILE A 201 11.87 -4.09 -4.59
CA ILE A 201 11.42 -2.86 -3.91
C ILE A 201 11.02 -3.19 -2.46
N ASP A 202 10.20 -4.23 -2.25
CA ASP A 202 9.75 -4.65 -0.92
C ASP A 202 10.91 -5.07 0.01
N GLU A 203 11.86 -5.84 -0.51
CA GLU A 203 13.07 -6.21 0.24
C GLU A 203 13.88 -4.98 0.67
N GLU A 204 14.13 -4.07 -0.26
CA GLU A 204 14.93 -2.87 0.00
C GLU A 204 14.19 -1.87 0.91
N SER A 205 12.86 -1.79 0.83
CA SER A 205 12.02 -1.02 1.74
C SER A 205 12.17 -1.51 3.18
N LYS A 206 12.34 -2.81 3.42
CA LYS A 206 12.54 -3.39 4.75
C LYS A 206 13.99 -3.33 5.23
N PHE A 207 14.94 -3.05 4.34
CA PHE A 207 16.36 -3.02 4.67
C PHE A 207 16.71 -1.74 5.47
N PRO A 208 17.34 -1.84 6.67
CA PRO A 208 17.59 -0.67 7.53
C PRO A 208 18.43 0.45 6.91
N LYS A 209 19.24 0.14 5.89
CA LYS A 209 20.06 1.09 5.14
C LYS A 209 19.67 1.17 3.66
N GLY A 210 18.45 0.73 3.33
CA GLY A 210 17.95 0.72 1.97
C GLY A 210 17.61 2.13 1.50
N THR A 211 18.15 2.51 0.34
CA THR A 211 17.97 3.80 -0.33
C THR A 211 17.46 3.60 -1.75
N ASP A 212 16.81 4.60 -2.34
CA ASP A 212 16.33 4.49 -3.73
C ASP A 212 17.48 4.20 -4.73
N THR A 213 18.69 4.68 -4.43
CA THR A 213 19.90 4.38 -5.22
C THR A 213 20.32 2.92 -5.10
N THR A 214 20.34 2.36 -3.88
CA THR A 214 20.69 0.93 -3.68
C THR A 214 19.62 0.00 -4.24
N MET A 215 18.35 0.40 -4.14
CA MET A 215 17.23 -0.25 -4.83
C MET A 215 17.46 -0.30 -6.34
N LEU A 216 17.72 0.85 -6.97
CA LEU A 216 17.95 0.94 -8.41
C LEU A 216 19.16 0.09 -8.85
N ASN A 217 20.22 0.07 -8.06
CA ASN A 217 21.39 -0.78 -8.33
C ASN A 217 21.05 -2.28 -8.29
N LYS A 218 20.19 -2.72 -7.36
CA LYS A 218 19.68 -4.10 -7.29
C LYS A 218 18.80 -4.44 -8.50
N LEU A 219 17.89 -3.55 -8.88
CA LEU A 219 17.05 -3.75 -10.08
C LEU A 219 17.91 -3.89 -11.33
N ASN A 220 18.90 -3.01 -11.51
CA ASN A 220 19.83 -3.04 -12.64
C ASN A 220 20.67 -4.32 -12.67
N SER A 221 21.21 -4.76 -11.53
CA SER A 221 22.06 -5.95 -11.51
C SER A 221 21.27 -7.21 -11.87
N GLN A 222 20.01 -7.29 -11.42
CA GLN A 222 19.13 -8.43 -11.65
C GLN A 222 18.53 -8.45 -13.07
N HIS A 223 18.08 -7.32 -13.59
CA HIS A 223 17.24 -7.27 -14.79
C HIS A 223 17.91 -6.71 -16.05
N LYS A 224 19.17 -6.26 -16.01
CA LYS A 224 19.85 -5.66 -17.19
C LYS A 224 19.86 -6.50 -18.48
N LEU A 225 19.68 -7.82 -18.40
CA LEU A 225 19.65 -8.72 -19.57
C LEU A 225 18.22 -9.04 -20.04
N ASN A 226 17.20 -8.59 -19.30
CA ASN A 226 15.80 -8.80 -19.66
C ASN A 226 15.39 -7.80 -20.75
N THR A 227 14.78 -8.27 -21.83
CA THR A 227 14.33 -7.46 -22.97
C THR A 227 13.28 -6.41 -22.62
N PHE A 228 12.55 -6.60 -21.52
CA PHE A 228 11.52 -5.68 -21.05
C PHE A 228 12.08 -4.63 -20.06
N TYR A 229 13.31 -4.79 -19.57
CA TYR A 229 13.95 -3.85 -18.67
C TYR A 229 14.92 -2.94 -19.42
N ILE A 230 14.86 -1.64 -19.14
CA ILE A 230 15.78 -0.65 -19.70
C ILE A 230 16.58 -0.06 -18.55
N PRO A 231 17.89 -0.38 -18.44
CA PRO A 231 18.72 0.19 -17.40
C PRO A 231 18.93 1.71 -17.63
N PRO A 232 19.23 2.47 -16.56
CA PRO A 232 19.66 3.86 -16.68
C PRO A 232 20.86 3.97 -17.63
N LYS A 233 20.96 5.08 -18.38
CA LYS A 233 22.04 5.28 -19.36
C LYS A 233 23.40 5.49 -18.69
N ASN A 234 23.40 5.99 -17.45
CA ASN A 234 24.61 6.21 -16.66
C ASN A 234 24.33 6.07 -15.16
N SER A 235 25.39 6.08 -14.34
CA SER A 235 25.31 5.89 -12.89
C SER A 235 24.69 7.08 -12.12
N TYR A 236 24.46 8.22 -12.77
CA TYR A 236 23.84 9.40 -12.17
C TYR A 236 22.34 9.47 -12.43
N GLU A 237 21.83 8.74 -13.43
CA GLU A 237 20.41 8.66 -13.72
C GLU A 237 19.68 7.85 -12.64
N THR A 238 18.63 8.44 -12.10
CA THR A 238 17.75 7.86 -11.08
C THR A 238 16.52 7.19 -11.70
N GLN A 239 16.56 6.88 -12.99
CA GLN A 239 15.43 6.35 -13.73
C GLN A 239 15.73 4.99 -14.33
N PHE A 240 14.76 4.07 -14.22
CA PHE A 240 14.75 2.84 -15.00
C PHE A 240 13.54 2.83 -15.94
N GLY A 241 13.65 2.13 -17.06
CA GLY A 241 12.55 1.97 -18.00
C GLY A 241 11.99 0.56 -18.00
N ILE A 242 10.71 0.45 -18.31
CA ILE A 242 10.05 -0.82 -18.63
C ILE A 242 9.42 -0.68 -20.01
N ASN A 243 9.63 -1.68 -20.86
CA ASN A 243 8.91 -1.83 -22.12
C ASN A 243 7.58 -2.55 -21.84
N HIS A 244 6.49 -1.80 -21.73
CA HIS A 244 5.14 -2.35 -21.53
C HIS A 244 4.47 -2.70 -22.85
N PHE A 245 3.31 -3.38 -22.80
CA PHE A 245 2.51 -3.63 -24.00
C PHE A 245 2.10 -2.35 -24.75
N ALA A 246 1.95 -1.23 -24.02
CA ALA A 246 1.59 0.09 -24.56
C ALA A 246 2.81 0.95 -24.94
N GLY A 247 4.03 0.45 -24.77
CA GLY A 247 5.27 1.14 -25.09
C GLY A 247 6.19 1.36 -23.88
N ILE A 248 7.26 2.10 -24.11
CA ILE A 248 8.31 2.33 -23.12
C ILE A 248 7.89 3.43 -22.13
N VAL A 249 8.00 3.14 -20.84
CA VAL A 249 7.77 4.10 -19.74
C VAL A 249 9.00 4.14 -18.85
N TYR A 250 9.43 5.35 -18.50
CA TYR A 250 10.52 5.59 -17.55
C TYR A 250 9.97 6.01 -16.20
N TYR A 251 10.50 5.39 -15.14
CA TYR A 251 10.09 5.60 -13.76
C TYR A 251 11.21 6.23 -12.94
N GLU A 252 10.89 7.31 -12.22
CA GLU A 252 11.78 8.04 -11.33
C GLU A 252 11.84 7.36 -9.95
N THR A 253 13.00 6.83 -9.57
CA THR A 253 13.14 6.07 -8.32
C THR A 253 13.11 6.92 -7.06
N LYS A 254 13.29 8.24 -7.16
CA LYS A 254 13.25 9.12 -5.99
C LYS A 254 11.93 8.99 -5.22
N GLY A 255 12.03 8.60 -3.95
CA GLY A 255 10.90 8.40 -3.04
C GLY A 255 10.18 7.06 -3.20
N PHE A 256 10.67 6.13 -4.03
CA PHE A 256 10.03 4.82 -4.23
C PHE A 256 9.94 4.01 -2.95
N LEU A 257 11.05 3.87 -2.22
CA LEU A 257 11.07 3.03 -1.03
C LEU A 257 10.15 3.57 0.07
N GLU A 258 10.09 4.89 0.21
CA GLU A 258 9.20 5.55 1.16
C GLU A 258 7.74 5.32 0.79
N LYS A 259 7.38 5.56 -0.48
CA LYS A 259 6.02 5.30 -0.98
C LYS A 259 5.59 3.86 -0.83
N ASN A 260 6.52 2.90 -0.95
CA ASN A 260 6.24 1.49 -0.74
C ASN A 260 6.17 1.08 0.74
N ARG A 261 6.87 1.81 1.64
CA ARG A 261 6.85 1.49 3.08
C ARG A 261 5.48 1.72 3.70
N ASP A 262 4.67 2.64 3.17
CA ASP A 262 3.28 3.03 3.50
C ASP A 262 2.72 2.50 4.84
N THR A 263 3.46 2.70 5.93
CA THR A 263 3.14 2.22 7.26
C THR A 263 3.19 3.40 8.21
N LEU A 264 2.10 3.58 8.96
CA LEU A 264 2.05 4.60 9.99
C LEU A 264 2.96 4.21 11.14
N HIS A 265 3.75 5.16 11.63
CA HIS A 265 4.61 4.93 12.78
C HIS A 265 3.79 4.64 14.05
N GLY A 266 4.39 3.92 14.98
CA GLY A 266 3.76 3.56 16.26
C GLY A 266 3.25 4.76 17.05
N ASP A 267 3.95 5.90 16.98
CA ASP A 267 3.55 7.14 17.65
C ASP A 267 2.18 7.65 17.14
N ILE A 268 1.93 7.55 15.83
CA ILE A 268 0.64 7.91 15.23
C ILE A 268 -0.47 6.99 15.76
N ILE A 269 -0.20 5.69 15.83
CA ILE A 269 -1.17 4.72 16.35
C ILE A 269 -1.46 4.97 17.84
N GLN A 270 -0.45 5.33 18.63
CA GLN A 270 -0.60 5.68 20.03
C GLN A 270 -1.40 6.98 20.22
N LEU A 271 -1.17 7.99 19.38
CA LEU A 271 -1.95 9.23 19.37
C LEU A 271 -3.43 8.97 19.03
N VAL A 272 -3.68 8.15 18.01
CA VAL A 272 -5.03 7.71 17.64
C VAL A 272 -5.69 6.93 18.79
N HIS A 273 -4.93 6.13 19.52
CA HIS A 273 -5.44 5.42 20.70
C HIS A 273 -5.80 6.36 21.86
N SER A 274 -5.07 7.47 22.05
CA SER A 274 -5.37 8.48 23.09
C SER A 274 -6.55 9.39 22.73
N SER A 275 -6.89 9.52 21.45
CA SER A 275 -8.03 10.28 20.95
C SER A 275 -9.35 9.94 21.67
N LYS A 276 -10.15 10.95 22.03
CA LYS A 276 -11.51 10.74 22.56
C LYS A 276 -12.54 10.54 21.44
N ASN A 277 -12.16 10.84 20.20
CA ASN A 277 -13.03 10.74 19.03
C ASN A 277 -13.28 9.26 18.71
N LYS A 278 -14.53 8.82 18.90
CA LYS A 278 -14.94 7.43 18.67
C LYS A 278 -14.82 7.02 17.21
N PHE A 279 -15.04 7.95 16.28
CA PHE A 279 -14.94 7.70 14.86
C PHE A 279 -13.49 7.45 14.43
N ILE A 280 -12.56 8.29 14.89
CA ILE A 280 -11.11 8.08 14.68
C ILE A 280 -10.68 6.71 15.23
N LYS A 281 -11.10 6.36 16.44
CA LYS A 281 -10.81 5.05 17.02
C LYS A 281 -11.38 3.89 16.21
N GLN A 282 -12.57 4.06 15.64
CA GLN A 282 -13.21 3.05 14.80
C GLN A 282 -12.44 2.82 13.50
N ILE A 283 -12.10 3.88 12.76
CA ILE A 283 -11.45 3.73 11.44
C ILE A 283 -10.02 3.20 11.54
N PHE A 284 -9.38 3.31 12.72
CA PHE A 284 -8.03 2.78 13.01
C PHE A 284 -8.02 1.50 13.86
N GLN A 285 -9.19 0.87 14.09
CA GLN A 285 -9.31 -0.25 15.03
C GLN A 285 -8.39 -1.43 14.70
N ALA A 286 -8.23 -1.77 13.41
CA ALA A 286 -7.35 -2.85 12.97
C ALA A 286 -5.87 -2.57 13.26
N ASP A 287 -5.41 -1.33 13.05
CA ASP A 287 -4.02 -0.93 13.28
C ASP A 287 -3.68 -0.92 14.76
N VAL A 288 -4.60 -0.40 15.59
CA VAL A 288 -4.47 -0.43 17.04
C VAL A 288 -4.40 -1.87 17.55
N ALA A 289 -5.24 -2.77 17.01
CA ALA A 289 -5.20 -4.18 17.38
C ALA A 289 -3.87 -4.85 16.98
N MET A 290 -3.39 -4.61 15.76
CA MET A 290 -2.10 -5.13 15.29
C MET A 290 -0.92 -4.58 16.12
N PHE A 291 -0.93 -3.28 16.42
CA PHE A 291 0.07 -2.63 17.26
C PHE A 291 0.11 -3.29 18.64
N LEU A 292 -1.02 -3.33 19.36
CA LEU A 292 -1.11 -3.91 20.71
C LEU A 292 -0.75 -5.41 20.74
N CYS A 293 -1.14 -6.19 19.73
CA CYS A 293 -0.73 -7.59 19.62
C CYS A 293 0.78 -7.74 19.36
N GLY A 294 1.38 -6.85 18.55
CA GLY A 294 2.82 -6.78 18.34
C GLY A 294 3.62 -6.55 19.64
N TYR A 295 3.11 -5.72 20.55
CA TYR A 295 3.70 -5.56 21.89
C TYR A 295 3.70 -6.87 22.67
N THR A 296 2.60 -7.63 22.65
CA THR A 296 2.52 -8.91 23.39
C THR A 296 3.47 -9.97 22.84
N SER A 297 3.76 -9.97 21.53
CA SER A 297 4.73 -10.88 20.92
C SER A 297 6.18 -10.49 21.21
N SER A 298 6.48 -9.20 21.38
CA SER A 298 7.83 -8.72 21.75
C SER A 298 8.17 -8.86 23.24
N ALA A 299 7.17 -8.95 24.12
CA ALA A 299 7.34 -9.12 25.57
C ALA A 299 7.55 -10.58 26.00
N PHE A 300 7.18 -11.56 25.16
CA PHE A 300 7.44 -12.98 25.39
C PHE A 300 8.44 -13.51 24.37
N GLY A 301 9.72 -13.46 24.71
CA GLY A 301 10.70 -14.28 24.02
C GLY A 301 10.43 -15.75 24.28
N GLN A 302 9.80 -16.46 23.33
CA GLN A 302 10.22 -17.77 22.81
C GLN A 302 9.17 -18.43 21.87
N SER A 303 9.70 -18.90 20.73
CA SER A 303 9.26 -19.98 19.85
C SER A 303 7.75 -20.19 19.62
N SER A 304 7.29 -19.81 18.42
CA SER A 304 6.14 -20.47 17.79
C SER A 304 6.59 -21.19 16.52
N THR A 305 6.86 -22.49 16.63
CA THR A 305 6.72 -23.39 15.49
C THR A 305 5.26 -23.34 15.00
N PRO A 306 5.01 -23.31 13.68
CA PRO A 306 3.64 -23.30 13.17
C PRO A 306 2.97 -24.65 13.46
N PRO A 307 1.66 -24.69 13.78
CA PRO A 307 0.96 -25.94 14.00
C PRO A 307 0.91 -26.75 12.69
N ALA A 308 1.27 -28.02 12.79
CA ALA A 308 1.21 -28.98 11.70
C ALA A 308 -0.21 -29.06 11.13
N LYS A 309 -0.34 -28.87 9.80
CA LYS A 309 -1.57 -29.15 9.06
C LYS A 309 -1.97 -30.62 9.27
N VAL A 310 -3.11 -30.83 9.92
CA VAL A 310 -3.80 -32.12 9.94
C VAL A 310 -4.17 -32.49 8.50
N LYS A 311 -3.53 -33.54 7.98
CA LYS A 311 -3.90 -34.20 6.73
C LYS A 311 -5.35 -34.70 6.86
N LYS A 312 -6.27 -34.13 6.08
CA LYS A 312 -7.53 -34.82 5.74
C LYS A 312 -7.16 -35.99 4.83
N GLY A 313 -7.26 -37.20 5.36
CA GLY A 313 -7.17 -38.43 4.59
C GLY A 313 -8.34 -38.54 3.62
N LEU A 314 -8.03 -38.88 2.37
CA LEU A 314 -8.97 -39.49 1.44
C LEU A 314 -9.41 -40.84 2.02
N CYS A 315 -10.70 -40.99 2.34
CA CYS A 315 -11.33 -42.30 2.38
C CYS A 315 -11.94 -42.55 0.99
N SER A 316 -11.33 -43.48 0.25
CA SER A 316 -11.91 -44.11 -0.92
C SER A 316 -13.07 -45.01 -0.51
N SER A 317 -14.26 -44.73 -1.02
CA SER A 317 -15.41 -45.63 -0.96
C SER A 317 -15.20 -46.79 -1.93
N THR A 318 -14.96 -47.99 -1.38
CA THR A 318 -15.24 -49.25 -2.05
C THR A 318 -16.74 -49.54 -1.91
N HIS A 319 -17.45 -49.68 -3.02
CA HIS A 319 -18.73 -50.40 -3.05
C HIS A 319 -18.51 -51.80 -3.66
N PRO A 320 -19.28 -52.80 -3.22
CA PRO A 320 -19.13 -54.21 -3.62
C PRO A 320 -19.49 -54.49 -5.07
#